data_AF-R9L4Z2-F1
#
_entry.id   AF-R9L4Z2-F1
#
_cell.length_a   1.000
_cell.length_b   1.000
_cell.length_c   1.000
_cell.angle_alpha   90.00
_cell.angle_beta   90.00
_cell.angle_gamma   90.00
#
_symmetry.space_group_name_H-M   'P 1'
#
loop_
_entity.id
_entity.type
_entity.pdbx_description
1 polymer ?
#
loop_
_entity_poly.entity_id
_entity_poly.type
_entity_poly.pdbx_seq_one_letter_code
_entity_poly.pdbx_strand_id
1 'polypeptide(L)'
;MDQSPQGNLREGLRWENIEDAREDIALMRTWLDQLDDISVSVREEAVAAKKNYQKLIGSRMVQLWIEWRKRLHKPYGVYERKIPDVDAYAPSTRENARKRWNQVVEEAATLSSSNGTGYYQKSEYRIGVIADEFNYRMYADAVHVVYISPDNFLEVIGKGEIDCLFVMSCWRGIGSFVDVGEKEFCHYFGKEGLELIETIVDYANSRGVLTIFQSTEDPVDFDRYAGISKQCSYVFSSDVDSIEAYKALRDDDNVFLFEYGVNPLIHNPIGFCNKSPLKRGVMFAGSYYSKKFLERHEAQARIFGGILAAKRPLWIVDRFYNEDGRLFPSKYRKYVLPSLPYGDLQKAHKLFDYSVNLNSVTTSPTMCARRTYEVQALGGLMLSNYSLAVSNQFPEIPIVLE
;
A
#
# COMPACT_ATOMS: atom_id res chain seq x y z
N MET A 1 -2.90 32.03 -25.55
CA MET A 1 -3.64 32.50 -24.36
C MET A 1 -4.53 31.36 -23.95
N ASP A 2 -4.11 30.66 -22.91
CA ASP A 2 -4.79 29.50 -22.36
C ASP A 2 -6.08 29.98 -21.67
N GLN A 3 -7.24 29.55 -22.17
CA GLN A 3 -8.54 29.83 -21.56
C GLN A 3 -8.94 28.71 -20.59
N SER A 4 -7.96 28.08 -19.94
CA SER A 4 -8.24 27.17 -18.83
C SER A 4 -8.50 27.98 -17.54
N PRO A 5 -9.46 27.58 -16.68
CA PRO A 5 -9.73 28.22 -15.38
C PRO A 5 -8.55 28.19 -14.39
N GLN A 6 -7.41 27.61 -14.78
CA GLN A 6 -6.25 27.34 -13.94
C GLN A 6 -5.49 28.61 -13.53
N GLY A 7 -5.58 29.69 -14.32
CA GLY A 7 -4.89 30.95 -14.03
C GLY A 7 -5.51 31.76 -12.88
N ASN A 8 -6.84 31.91 -12.88
CA ASN A 8 -7.52 32.85 -11.97
C ASN A 8 -7.70 32.34 -10.54
N LEU A 9 -7.53 31.04 -10.28
CA LEU A 9 -7.73 30.46 -8.94
C LEU A 9 -6.48 30.54 -8.03
N ARG A 10 -5.29 30.76 -8.61
CA ARG A 10 -4.02 30.80 -7.85
C ARG A 10 -3.75 32.15 -7.20
N GLU A 11 -4.25 33.24 -7.77
CA GLU A 11 -4.13 34.57 -7.23
C GLU A 11 -5.42 34.94 -6.50
N GLY A 12 -5.33 35.25 -5.20
CA GLY A 12 -6.49 35.46 -4.35
C GLY A 12 -7.50 36.44 -4.94
N LEU A 13 -8.70 35.96 -5.19
CA LEU A 13 -9.81 36.71 -5.79
C LEU A 13 -10.12 38.00 -5.00
N ARG A 14 -9.84 39.16 -5.60
CA ARG A 14 -10.34 40.49 -5.18
C ARG A 14 -11.23 41.03 -6.29
N TRP A 15 -12.50 41.30 -5.99
CA TRP A 15 -13.50 41.73 -6.97
C TRP A 15 -13.88 43.19 -6.77
N GLU A 16 -13.82 43.99 -7.83
CA GLU A 16 -14.18 45.42 -7.79
C GLU A 16 -15.65 45.68 -8.15
N ASN A 17 -16.36 44.75 -8.81
CA ASN A 17 -17.80 44.86 -9.12
C ASN A 17 -18.59 43.54 -8.89
N ILE A 18 -19.92 43.62 -8.88
CA ILE A 18 -20.86 42.51 -8.60
C ILE A 18 -21.13 41.59 -9.81
N GLU A 19 -20.94 42.07 -11.04
CA GLU A 19 -21.18 41.28 -12.26
C GLU A 19 -20.07 40.24 -12.48
N ASP A 20 -18.81 40.59 -12.22
CA ASP A 20 -17.67 39.67 -12.30
C ASP A 20 -17.84 38.50 -11.31
N ALA A 21 -18.32 38.80 -10.09
CA ALA A 21 -18.63 37.79 -9.09
C ALA A 21 -19.77 36.85 -9.50
N ARG A 22 -20.71 37.28 -10.37
CA ARG A 22 -21.86 36.46 -10.82
C ARG A 22 -21.44 35.43 -11.86
N GLU A 23 -20.58 35.81 -12.80
CA GLU A 23 -20.08 34.91 -13.84
C GLU A 23 -19.21 33.82 -13.23
N ASP A 24 -18.31 34.17 -12.32
CA ASP A 24 -17.45 33.22 -11.62
C ASP A 24 -18.22 32.24 -10.73
N ILE A 25 -19.31 32.66 -10.09
CA ILE A 25 -20.19 31.74 -9.32
C ILE A 25 -20.88 30.74 -10.24
N ALA A 26 -21.36 31.18 -11.40
CA ALA A 26 -22.02 30.30 -12.37
C ALA A 26 -21.03 29.30 -12.98
N LEU A 27 -19.80 29.76 -13.26
CA LEU A 27 -18.70 28.94 -13.75
C LEU A 27 -18.29 27.88 -12.72
N MET A 28 -18.08 28.28 -11.45
CA MET A 28 -17.76 27.36 -10.36
C MET A 28 -18.83 26.29 -10.12
N ARG A 29 -20.12 26.63 -10.25
CA ARG A 29 -21.21 25.66 -10.13
C ARG A 29 -21.20 24.62 -11.24
N THR A 30 -21.08 25.09 -12.48
CA THR A 30 -21.02 24.21 -13.65
C THR A 30 -19.82 23.27 -13.56
N TRP A 31 -18.70 23.76 -13.03
CA TRP A 31 -17.50 22.97 -12.79
C TRP A 31 -17.70 21.96 -11.64
N LEU A 32 -18.28 22.35 -10.51
CA LEU A 32 -18.60 21.46 -9.38
C LEU A 32 -19.55 20.32 -9.76
N ASP A 33 -20.51 20.56 -10.66
CA ASP A 33 -21.44 19.55 -11.17
C ASP A 33 -20.77 18.53 -12.12
N GLN A 34 -19.59 18.83 -12.66
CA GLN A 34 -18.78 17.92 -13.49
C GLN A 34 -17.83 17.02 -12.66
N LEU A 35 -17.71 17.24 -11.35
CA LEU A 35 -16.75 16.54 -10.48
C LEU A 35 -17.24 15.18 -9.96
N ASP A 36 -18.48 14.79 -10.25
CA ASP A 36 -19.03 13.49 -9.81
C ASP A 36 -18.37 12.28 -10.50
N ASP A 37 -17.60 12.47 -11.58
CA ASP A 37 -17.08 11.38 -12.42
C ASP A 37 -15.53 11.29 -12.54
N ILE A 38 -14.75 12.16 -11.87
CA ILE A 38 -13.29 12.25 -12.15
C ILE A 38 -12.43 12.28 -10.87
N SER A 39 -11.24 11.68 -11.02
CA SER A 39 -10.21 11.26 -10.07
C SER A 39 -9.80 12.19 -8.89
N VAL A 40 -8.93 11.68 -8.01
CA VAL A 40 -8.42 12.29 -6.77
C VAL A 40 -7.88 13.73 -6.92
N SER A 41 -7.35 14.14 -8.09
CA SER A 41 -6.89 15.52 -8.33
C SER A 41 -8.03 16.55 -8.23
N VAL A 42 -9.24 16.13 -8.58
CA VAL A 42 -10.46 16.94 -8.55
C VAL A 42 -10.91 17.23 -7.11
N ARG A 43 -10.48 16.44 -6.11
CA ARG A 43 -10.86 16.59 -4.70
C ARG A 43 -10.24 17.83 -4.06
N GLU A 44 -8.95 18.06 -4.24
CA GLU A 44 -8.25 19.23 -3.67
C GLU A 44 -8.84 20.52 -4.25
N GLU A 45 -9.13 20.49 -5.55
CA GLU A 45 -9.77 21.59 -6.26
C GLU A 45 -11.24 21.77 -5.86
N ALA A 46 -12.02 20.70 -5.64
CA ALA A 46 -13.41 20.78 -5.13
C ALA A 46 -13.48 21.38 -3.72
N VAL A 47 -12.54 20.99 -2.84
CA VAL A 47 -12.43 21.52 -1.48
C VAL A 47 -12.01 22.99 -1.52
N ALA A 48 -11.03 23.34 -2.35
CA ALA A 48 -10.61 24.73 -2.56
C ALA A 48 -11.74 25.60 -3.15
N ALA A 49 -12.45 25.09 -4.16
CA ALA A 49 -13.59 25.74 -4.79
C ALA A 49 -14.73 25.95 -3.79
N LYS A 50 -15.06 24.97 -2.95
CA LYS A 50 -16.06 25.15 -1.88
C LYS A 50 -15.65 26.21 -0.86
N LYS A 51 -14.38 26.22 -0.44
CA LYS A 51 -13.86 27.23 0.49
C LYS A 51 -13.94 28.64 -0.12
N ASN A 52 -13.63 28.78 -1.41
CA ASN A 52 -13.73 30.03 -2.14
C ASN A 52 -15.21 30.47 -2.33
N TYR A 53 -16.10 29.53 -2.67
CA TYR A 53 -17.53 29.78 -2.78
C TYR A 53 -18.14 30.27 -1.44
N GLN A 54 -17.76 29.64 -0.32
CA GLN A 54 -18.20 30.04 1.02
C GLN A 54 -17.70 31.44 1.40
N LYS A 55 -16.44 31.77 1.09
CA LYS A 55 -15.90 33.13 1.28
C LYS A 55 -16.67 34.17 0.45
N LEU A 56 -16.99 33.82 -0.80
CA LEU A 56 -17.68 34.71 -1.73
C LEU A 56 -19.11 34.99 -1.29
N ILE A 57 -19.89 33.95 -0.98
CA ILE A 57 -21.25 34.08 -0.43
C ILE A 57 -21.22 34.81 0.92
N GLY A 58 -20.19 34.62 1.75
CA GLY A 58 -20.04 35.31 3.03
C GLY A 58 -19.61 36.78 2.92
N SER A 59 -19.23 37.27 1.74
CA SER A 59 -18.77 38.65 1.57
C SER A 59 -19.92 39.66 1.69
N ARG A 60 -19.64 40.83 2.27
CA ARG A 60 -20.64 41.86 2.59
C ARG A 60 -21.42 42.34 1.37
N MET A 61 -20.76 42.48 0.22
CA MET A 61 -21.40 42.90 -1.05
C MET A 61 -22.35 41.82 -1.58
N VAL A 62 -21.93 40.55 -1.57
CA VAL A 62 -22.77 39.44 -2.05
C VAL A 62 -23.95 39.20 -1.12
N GLN A 63 -23.78 39.33 0.20
CA GLN A 63 -24.88 39.28 1.17
C GLN A 63 -25.92 40.38 0.93
N LEU A 64 -25.48 41.62 0.69
CA LEU A 64 -26.38 42.73 0.33
C LEU A 64 -27.15 42.46 -0.96
N TRP A 65 -26.48 41.91 -1.97
CA TRP A 65 -27.10 41.56 -3.25
C TRP A 65 -28.11 40.41 -3.10
N ILE A 66 -27.80 39.36 -2.34
CA ILE A 66 -28.71 38.26 -2.02
C ILE A 66 -29.96 38.79 -1.31
N GLU A 67 -29.79 39.70 -0.36
CA GLU A 67 -30.91 40.26 0.40
C GLU A 67 -31.79 41.18 -0.46
N TRP A 68 -31.19 41.95 -1.36
CA TRP A 68 -31.92 42.75 -2.35
C TRP A 68 -32.72 41.88 -3.34
N ARG A 69 -32.13 40.78 -3.80
CA ARG A 69 -32.79 39.75 -4.64
C ARG A 69 -34.00 39.12 -3.95
N LYS A 70 -33.90 38.80 -2.65
CA LYS A 70 -35.04 38.30 -1.86
C LYS A 70 -36.18 39.32 -1.83
N ARG A 71 -35.88 40.61 -1.62
CA ARG A 71 -36.89 41.69 -1.62
C ARG A 71 -37.57 41.87 -2.98
N LEU A 72 -36.92 41.50 -4.07
CA LEU A 72 -37.50 41.47 -5.42
C LEU A 72 -38.22 40.16 -5.78
N HIS A 73 -38.51 39.31 -4.79
CA HIS A 73 -39.13 37.99 -4.97
C HIS A 73 -38.39 37.07 -5.95
N LYS A 74 -37.06 37.26 -6.12
CA LYS A 74 -36.19 36.41 -6.95
C LYS A 74 -35.06 35.84 -6.10
N PRO A 75 -35.36 34.94 -5.13
CA PRO A 75 -34.36 34.42 -4.21
C PRO A 75 -33.25 33.69 -4.97
N TYR A 76 -32.01 33.94 -4.58
CA TYR A 76 -30.87 33.22 -5.12
C TYR A 76 -30.72 31.90 -4.36
N GLY A 77 -30.84 30.76 -5.04
CA GLY A 77 -30.63 29.46 -4.42
C GLY A 77 -29.18 29.32 -4.00
N VAL A 78 -28.89 29.15 -2.72
CA VAL A 78 -27.53 28.93 -2.20
C VAL A 78 -27.13 27.46 -2.44
N TYR A 79 -25.87 27.22 -2.80
CA TYR A 79 -25.38 25.85 -2.97
C TYR A 79 -25.15 25.24 -1.59
N GLU A 80 -26.10 24.41 -1.14
CA GLU A 80 -26.08 23.76 0.19
C GLU A 80 -25.70 22.27 0.13
N ARG A 81 -25.38 21.73 -1.05
CA ARG A 81 -25.00 20.31 -1.17
C ARG A 81 -23.77 20.04 -0.31
N LYS A 82 -23.89 19.05 0.59
CA LYS A 82 -22.74 18.50 1.30
C LYS A 82 -21.83 17.85 0.26
N ILE A 83 -20.54 18.21 0.26
CA ILE A 83 -19.52 17.33 -0.30
C ILE A 83 -19.62 16.07 0.56
N PRO A 84 -19.83 14.88 -0.04
CA PRO A 84 -19.91 13.64 0.72
C PRO A 84 -18.70 13.56 1.65
N ASP A 85 -18.93 13.24 2.92
CA ASP A 85 -17.85 12.98 3.87
C ASP A 85 -17.19 11.66 3.43
N VAL A 86 -16.20 11.78 2.56
CA VAL A 86 -15.55 10.62 1.95
C VAL A 86 -14.51 9.98 2.87
N ASP A 87 -14.23 10.57 4.03
CA ASP A 87 -13.08 10.19 4.86
C ASP A 87 -13.39 9.05 5.86
N ALA A 88 -14.65 8.62 5.98
CA ALA A 88 -14.98 7.44 6.77
C ALA A 88 -15.82 6.43 5.99
N TYR A 89 -15.51 5.13 6.14
CA TYR A 89 -16.45 4.07 5.78
C TYR A 89 -17.74 4.27 6.58
N ALA A 90 -18.89 4.31 5.90
CA ALA A 90 -20.18 4.44 6.56
C ALA A 90 -20.36 3.35 7.64
N PRO A 91 -21.03 3.61 8.78
CA PRO A 91 -21.18 2.62 9.85
C PRO A 91 -21.75 1.27 9.37
N SER A 92 -22.73 1.29 8.48
CA SER A 92 -23.30 0.09 7.85
C SER A 92 -22.29 -0.66 6.98
N THR A 93 -21.32 0.04 6.40
CA THR A 93 -20.21 -0.58 5.67
C THR A 93 -19.24 -1.25 6.64
N ARG A 94 -18.98 -0.66 7.82
CA ARG A 94 -18.11 -1.23 8.85
C ARG A 94 -18.69 -2.50 9.47
N GLU A 95 -19.98 -2.51 9.80
CA GLU A 95 -20.65 -3.70 10.36
C GLU A 95 -20.63 -4.86 9.36
N ASN A 96 -20.99 -4.59 8.10
CA ASN A 96 -20.92 -5.59 7.03
C ASN A 96 -19.49 -6.07 6.78
N ALA A 97 -18.50 -5.16 6.81
CA ALA A 97 -17.09 -5.52 6.69
C ALA A 97 -16.66 -6.42 7.85
N ARG A 98 -17.06 -6.12 9.09
CA ARG A 98 -16.73 -6.95 10.26
C ARG A 98 -17.34 -8.35 10.16
N LYS A 99 -18.60 -8.47 9.72
CA LYS A 99 -19.25 -9.77 9.51
C LYS A 99 -18.51 -10.62 8.47
N ARG A 100 -18.15 -10.01 7.34
CA ARG A 100 -17.39 -10.68 6.27
C ARG A 100 -15.97 -11.04 6.71
N TRP A 101 -15.34 -10.18 7.50
CA TRP A 101 -14.02 -10.44 8.08
C TRP A 101 -14.07 -11.62 9.05
N ASN A 102 -15.04 -11.66 9.97
CA ASN A 102 -15.24 -12.79 10.89
C ASN A 102 -15.42 -14.10 10.11
N GLN A 103 -16.23 -14.08 9.04
CA GLN A 103 -16.39 -15.25 8.16
C GLN A 103 -15.05 -15.74 7.59
N VAL A 104 -14.21 -14.82 7.09
CA VAL A 104 -12.89 -15.20 6.55
C VAL A 104 -12.01 -15.82 7.64
N VAL A 105 -11.98 -15.23 8.84
CA VAL A 105 -11.17 -15.72 9.96
C VAL A 105 -11.64 -17.08 10.45
N GLU A 106 -12.94 -17.25 10.66
CA GLU A 106 -13.54 -18.51 11.11
C GLU A 106 -13.27 -19.64 10.10
N GLU A 107 -13.48 -19.39 8.82
CA GLU A 107 -13.21 -20.34 7.74
C GLU A 107 -11.71 -20.66 7.64
N ALA A 108 -10.84 -19.66 7.71
CA ALA A 108 -9.38 -19.83 7.65
C ALA A 108 -8.86 -20.66 8.83
N ALA A 109 -9.46 -20.51 10.01
CA ALA A 109 -9.09 -21.27 11.22
C ALA A 109 -9.37 -22.78 11.06
N THR A 110 -10.33 -23.18 10.21
CA THR A 110 -10.61 -24.59 9.91
C THR A 110 -9.58 -25.25 9.00
N LEU A 111 -8.75 -24.45 8.30
CA LEU A 111 -7.77 -24.98 7.38
C LEU A 111 -6.57 -25.58 8.12
N SER A 112 -6.21 -26.80 7.73
CA SER A 112 -5.02 -27.49 8.22
C SER A 112 -3.76 -26.67 7.94
N SER A 113 -2.90 -26.58 8.96
CA SER A 113 -1.55 -26.04 8.80
C SER A 113 -0.60 -27.09 8.20
N SER A 114 0.56 -26.65 7.73
CA SER A 114 1.64 -27.58 7.36
C SER A 114 2.12 -28.38 8.57
N ASN A 115 2.53 -29.63 8.33
CA ASN A 115 3.16 -30.50 9.31
C ASN A 115 4.70 -30.54 9.18
N GLY A 116 5.27 -29.67 8.35
CA GLY A 116 6.72 -29.60 8.12
C GLY A 116 7.08 -29.57 6.63
N THR A 117 8.37 -29.71 6.34
CA THR A 117 8.89 -29.90 4.99
C THR A 117 9.97 -30.97 5.01
N GLY A 118 9.96 -31.87 4.03
CA GLY A 118 11.03 -32.85 3.82
C GLY A 118 12.12 -32.38 2.86
N TYR A 119 11.94 -31.22 2.22
CA TYR A 119 12.83 -30.72 1.16
C TYR A 119 13.94 -29.82 1.69
N TYR A 120 13.69 -29.09 2.77
CA TYR A 120 14.62 -28.11 3.31
C TYR A 120 14.91 -28.42 4.77
N GLN A 121 16.18 -28.37 5.14
CA GLN A 121 16.61 -28.41 6.53
C GLN A 121 16.85 -26.99 7.01
N LYS A 122 16.43 -26.71 8.24
CA LYS A 122 16.72 -25.43 8.88
C LYS A 122 18.22 -25.30 9.06
N SER A 123 18.76 -24.15 8.67
CA SER A 123 20.17 -23.82 8.84
C SER A 123 20.47 -23.48 10.30
N GLU A 124 21.65 -23.89 10.77
CA GLU A 124 22.15 -23.64 12.13
C GLU A 124 22.59 -22.19 12.35
N TYR A 125 22.76 -21.40 11.27
CA TYR A 125 23.14 -19.99 11.37
C TYR A 125 22.09 -19.17 12.12
N ARG A 126 22.59 -18.28 12.98
CA ARG A 126 21.84 -17.31 13.78
C ARG A 126 21.96 -15.94 13.14
N ILE A 127 20.87 -15.47 12.52
CA ILE A 127 20.87 -14.22 11.77
C ILE A 127 20.10 -13.17 12.54
N GLY A 128 20.77 -12.07 12.89
CA GLY A 128 20.11 -10.86 13.38
C GLY A 128 19.36 -10.19 12.24
N VAL A 129 18.09 -9.82 12.43
CA VAL A 129 17.31 -9.16 11.37
C VAL A 129 16.68 -7.84 11.82
N ILE A 130 16.72 -6.86 10.93
CA ILE A 130 15.84 -5.68 10.94
C ILE A 130 14.89 -5.85 9.75
N ALA A 131 13.59 -6.03 10.01
CA ALA A 131 12.62 -6.38 8.99
C ALA A 131 11.18 -6.06 9.42
N ASP A 132 10.28 -5.88 8.44
CA ASP A 132 8.84 -5.98 8.70
C ASP A 132 8.41 -7.45 8.89
N GLU A 133 7.20 -7.68 9.44
CA GLU A 133 6.70 -9.04 9.75
C GLU A 133 6.77 -10.01 8.56
N PHE A 134 6.43 -9.55 7.35
CA PHE A 134 6.46 -10.36 6.12
C PHE A 134 7.86 -10.91 5.82
N ASN A 135 8.87 -10.07 5.97
CA ASN A 135 10.27 -10.39 5.72
C ASN A 135 10.83 -11.30 6.80
N TYR A 136 10.53 -11.00 8.08
CA TYR A 136 10.91 -11.86 9.19
C TYR A 136 10.38 -13.30 9.01
N ARG A 137 9.08 -13.44 8.72
CA ARG A 137 8.43 -14.75 8.57
C ARG A 137 8.90 -15.52 7.35
N MET A 138 9.41 -14.85 6.32
CA MET A 138 10.01 -15.51 5.17
C MET A 138 11.24 -16.33 5.57
N TYR A 139 12.06 -15.84 6.51
CA TYR A 139 13.30 -16.49 6.93
C TYR A 139 13.19 -17.33 8.22
N ALA A 140 12.17 -17.09 9.06
CA ALA A 140 12.03 -17.67 10.41
C ALA A 140 12.17 -19.20 10.48
N ASP A 141 11.73 -19.91 9.44
CA ASP A 141 11.79 -21.38 9.37
C ASP A 141 13.02 -21.90 8.61
N ALA A 142 13.72 -21.05 7.87
CA ALA A 142 14.93 -21.39 7.12
C ALA A 142 16.21 -21.26 7.96
N VAL A 143 16.24 -20.31 8.91
CA VAL A 143 17.41 -19.98 9.75
C VAL A 143 16.97 -19.63 11.18
N HIS A 144 17.91 -19.54 12.12
CA HIS A 144 17.62 -19.03 13.46
C HIS A 144 17.58 -17.50 13.43
N VAL A 145 16.37 -16.93 13.35
CA VAL A 145 16.20 -15.47 13.27
C VAL A 145 16.16 -14.84 14.66
N VAL A 146 17.02 -13.85 14.89
CA VAL A 146 17.01 -12.98 16.08
C VAL A 146 16.54 -11.60 15.65
N TYR A 147 15.37 -11.15 16.11
CA TYR A 147 14.91 -9.81 15.78
C TYR A 147 15.74 -8.76 16.53
N ILE A 148 16.31 -7.83 15.78
CA ILE A 148 17.10 -6.73 16.33
C ILE A 148 16.16 -5.55 16.55
N SER A 149 16.17 -5.01 17.76
CA SER A 149 15.38 -3.86 18.19
C SER A 149 16.30 -2.79 18.80
N PRO A 150 15.81 -1.55 18.97
CA PRO A 150 16.59 -0.48 19.61
C PRO A 150 17.00 -0.84 21.04
N ASP A 151 16.20 -1.66 21.71
CA ASP A 151 16.41 -2.03 23.12
C ASP A 151 17.42 -3.18 23.29
N ASN A 152 17.63 -4.00 22.26
CA ASN A 152 18.44 -5.23 22.38
C ASN A 152 19.72 -5.24 21.55
N PHE A 153 19.89 -4.35 20.55
CA PHE A 153 20.96 -4.50 19.56
C PHE A 153 22.36 -4.46 20.19
N LEU A 154 22.59 -3.59 21.19
CA LEU A 154 23.86 -3.49 21.90
C LEU A 154 24.23 -4.81 22.59
N GLU A 155 23.25 -5.48 23.18
CA GLU A 155 23.45 -6.74 23.88
C GLU A 155 23.68 -7.89 22.89
N VAL A 156 22.74 -8.09 21.96
CA VAL A 156 22.74 -9.20 21.00
C VAL A 156 23.99 -9.19 20.13
N ILE A 157 24.32 -8.03 19.57
CA ILE A 157 25.51 -7.85 18.72
C ILE A 157 26.77 -7.85 19.60
N GLY A 158 26.75 -7.18 20.75
CA GLY A 158 27.91 -7.05 21.64
C GLY A 158 28.41 -8.38 22.19
N LYS A 159 27.50 -9.32 22.48
CA LYS A 159 27.78 -10.68 22.97
C LYS A 159 28.15 -11.67 21.87
N GLY A 160 28.01 -11.32 20.60
CA GLY A 160 28.28 -12.23 19.47
C GLY A 160 27.23 -13.34 19.35
N GLU A 161 25.96 -13.04 19.61
CA GLU A 161 24.87 -14.03 19.56
C GLU A 161 24.35 -14.30 18.13
N ILE A 162 24.87 -13.58 17.14
CA ILE A 162 24.50 -13.64 15.72
C ILE A 162 25.75 -13.79 14.84
N ASP A 163 25.61 -14.53 13.75
CA ASP A 163 26.65 -14.75 12.74
C ASP A 163 26.71 -13.59 11.73
N CYS A 164 25.56 -12.99 11.44
CA CYS A 164 25.44 -11.82 10.57
C CYS A 164 24.20 -10.99 10.92
N LEU A 165 24.20 -9.72 10.48
CA LEU A 165 23.08 -8.79 10.54
C LEU A 165 22.49 -8.61 9.13
N PHE A 166 21.24 -9.00 8.95
CA PHE A 166 20.42 -8.77 7.76
C PHE A 166 19.50 -7.57 7.98
N VAL A 167 19.78 -6.48 7.29
CA VAL A 167 18.91 -5.30 7.24
C VAL A 167 18.06 -5.39 5.98
N MET A 168 16.77 -5.67 6.15
CA MET A 168 15.83 -5.71 5.03
C MET A 168 15.11 -4.36 4.95
N SER A 169 14.80 -3.89 3.73
CA SER A 169 13.94 -2.72 3.55
C SER A 169 12.64 -2.93 4.36
N CYS A 170 12.43 -2.09 5.37
CA CYS A 170 11.30 -2.19 6.27
C CYS A 170 10.73 -0.81 6.57
N TRP A 171 9.40 -0.73 6.66
CA TRP A 171 8.72 0.52 6.92
C TRP A 171 8.62 0.82 8.41
N ARG A 172 8.17 -0.14 9.22
CA ARG A 172 7.86 0.08 10.64
C ARG A 172 8.52 -0.94 11.57
N GLY A 173 8.93 -2.09 11.06
CA GLY A 173 9.42 -3.23 11.85
C GLY A 173 8.32 -4.25 12.15
N ILE A 174 8.60 -5.17 13.07
CA ILE A 174 7.62 -6.14 13.59
C ILE A 174 6.78 -5.50 14.70
N GLY A 175 5.49 -5.85 14.76
CA GLY A 175 4.57 -5.42 15.83
C GLY A 175 3.65 -4.25 15.46
N SER A 176 3.84 -3.63 14.29
CA SER A 176 3.07 -2.46 13.85
C SER A 176 1.78 -2.75 13.08
N PHE A 177 1.41 -4.03 12.88
CA PHE A 177 0.33 -4.44 11.96
C PHE A 177 -0.84 -5.19 12.62
N VAL A 178 -0.73 -5.52 13.90
CA VAL A 178 -1.83 -6.06 14.71
C VAL A 178 -2.51 -4.87 15.41
N ASP A 179 -3.82 -4.95 15.67
CA ASP A 179 -4.77 -4.01 16.31
C ASP A 179 -4.29 -3.25 17.59
N VAL A 180 -3.10 -2.67 17.58
CA VAL A 180 -2.58 -1.73 18.56
C VAL A 180 -2.52 -0.41 17.81
N GLY A 181 -3.52 0.44 18.03
CA GLY A 181 -3.61 1.79 17.44
C GLY A 181 -2.50 2.75 17.89
N GLU A 182 -1.34 2.23 18.27
CA GLU A 182 -0.24 2.97 18.87
C GLU A 182 0.91 3.05 17.87
N LYS A 183 1.25 4.29 17.51
CA LYS A 183 2.42 4.65 16.70
C LYS A 183 3.76 4.30 17.39
N GLU A 184 3.72 3.78 18.61
CA GLU A 184 4.87 3.62 19.50
C GLU A 184 5.87 2.54 19.07
N PHE A 185 5.49 1.63 18.16
CA PHE A 185 6.36 0.53 17.70
C PHE A 185 6.93 0.71 16.28
N CYS A 186 6.89 1.93 15.72
CA CYS A 186 7.43 2.22 14.38
C CYS A 186 8.91 2.63 14.43
N HIS A 187 9.77 1.85 15.08
CA HIS A 187 11.16 2.22 15.36
C HIS A 187 12.00 2.57 14.12
N TYR A 188 11.63 2.03 12.96
CA TYR A 188 12.38 2.15 11.70
C TYR A 188 11.72 3.08 10.67
N PHE A 189 10.68 3.81 11.08
CA PHE A 189 9.98 4.73 10.18
C PHE A 189 10.61 6.12 10.15
N GLY A 190 10.42 6.84 9.05
CA GLY A 190 10.87 8.24 8.93
C GLY A 190 12.39 8.36 8.76
N LYS A 191 12.93 9.53 9.13
CA LYS A 191 14.36 9.83 9.03
C LYS A 191 15.11 9.25 10.22
N GLU A 192 14.55 9.43 11.41
CA GLU A 192 15.07 8.96 12.69
C GLU A 192 15.23 7.43 12.69
N GLY A 193 14.26 6.72 12.11
CA GLY A 193 14.35 5.27 11.97
C GLY A 193 15.46 4.81 11.02
N LEU A 194 15.76 5.57 9.96
CA LEU A 194 16.88 5.28 9.06
C LEU A 194 18.23 5.54 9.76
N GLU A 195 18.34 6.67 10.46
CA GLU A 195 19.54 7.01 11.26
C GLU A 195 19.80 5.96 12.35
N LEU A 196 18.74 5.41 12.94
CA LEU A 196 18.84 4.31 13.90
C LEU A 196 19.35 3.02 13.25
N ILE A 197 18.87 2.67 12.05
CA ILE A 197 19.38 1.51 11.31
C ILE A 197 20.87 1.70 11.01
N GLU A 198 21.27 2.87 10.52
CA GLU A 198 22.67 3.20 10.26
C GLU A 198 23.52 3.04 11.53
N THR A 199 23.03 3.54 12.68
CA THR A 199 23.70 3.37 13.98
C THR A 199 23.88 1.90 14.36
N ILE A 200 22.87 1.06 14.11
CA ILE A 200 22.94 -0.39 14.41
C ILE A 200 23.95 -1.08 13.48
N VAL A 201 23.96 -0.73 12.19
CA VAL A 201 24.90 -1.27 11.19
C VAL A 201 26.34 -0.88 11.54
N ASP A 202 26.58 0.38 11.90
CA ASP A 202 27.88 0.85 12.34
C ASP A 202 28.35 0.11 13.60
N TYR A 203 27.45 -0.13 14.56
CA TYR A 203 27.77 -0.93 15.74
C TYR A 203 28.15 -2.37 15.38
N ALA A 204 27.38 -3.04 14.52
CA ALA A 204 27.69 -4.38 14.03
C ALA A 204 29.06 -4.45 13.34
N ASN A 205 29.33 -3.51 12.44
CA ASN A 205 30.62 -3.40 11.76
C ASN A 205 31.79 -3.20 12.75
N SER A 206 31.61 -2.36 13.77
CA SER A 206 32.64 -2.13 14.81
C SER A 206 32.97 -3.38 15.65
N ARG A 207 32.05 -4.36 15.67
CA ARG A 207 32.21 -5.65 16.35
C ARG A 207 32.64 -6.77 15.41
N GLY A 208 32.87 -6.47 14.12
CA GLY A 208 33.27 -7.44 13.11
C GLY A 208 32.14 -8.38 12.68
N VAL A 209 30.88 -8.03 12.94
CA VAL A 209 29.72 -8.81 12.48
C VAL A 209 29.46 -8.50 11.00
N LEU A 210 29.25 -9.54 10.20
CA LEU A 210 28.95 -9.38 8.77
C LEU A 210 27.59 -8.67 8.59
N THR A 211 27.57 -7.56 7.86
CA THR A 211 26.37 -6.75 7.62
C THR A 211 25.89 -6.90 6.18
N ILE A 212 24.58 -7.11 6.00
CA ILE A 212 23.97 -7.40 4.70
C ILE A 212 22.71 -6.57 4.58
N PHE A 213 22.58 -5.82 3.50
CA PHE A 213 21.36 -5.09 3.16
C PHE A 213 20.58 -5.84 2.08
N GLN A 214 19.26 -5.99 2.25
CA GLN A 214 18.36 -6.55 1.26
C GLN A 214 17.22 -5.56 0.98
N SER A 215 17.20 -4.98 -0.21
CA SER A 215 16.02 -4.26 -0.68
C SER A 215 14.98 -5.23 -1.22
N THR A 216 13.71 -4.97 -0.91
CA THR A 216 12.58 -5.77 -1.40
C THR A 216 11.67 -4.99 -2.35
N GLU A 217 11.83 -3.68 -2.48
CA GLU A 217 10.93 -2.83 -3.28
C GLU A 217 11.71 -1.93 -4.25
N ASP A 218 12.94 -2.28 -4.60
CA ASP A 218 13.69 -1.55 -5.63
C ASP A 218 12.97 -1.63 -6.99
N PRO A 219 13.05 -0.58 -7.83
CA PRO A 219 13.84 0.64 -7.63
C PRO A 219 13.14 1.71 -6.76
N VAL A 220 11.93 1.46 -6.25
CA VAL A 220 11.13 2.47 -5.52
C VAL A 220 11.83 2.91 -4.23
N ASP A 221 12.48 1.97 -3.54
CA ASP A 221 13.12 2.20 -2.25
C ASP A 221 14.64 2.46 -2.35
N PHE A 222 15.21 2.50 -3.56
CA PHE A 222 16.65 2.65 -3.78
C PHE A 222 17.23 3.86 -3.03
N ASP A 223 16.73 5.07 -3.34
CA ASP A 223 17.22 6.33 -2.75
C ASP A 223 17.02 6.36 -1.23
N ARG A 224 15.96 5.71 -0.73
CA ARG A 224 15.61 5.70 0.69
C ARG A 224 16.64 4.94 1.52
N TYR A 225 17.18 3.84 0.99
CA TYR A 225 18.12 2.97 1.70
C TYR A 225 19.56 3.06 1.19
N ALA A 226 19.84 3.94 0.23
CA ALA A 226 21.18 4.18 -0.33
C ALA A 226 22.26 4.49 0.71
N GLY A 227 21.92 5.13 1.84
CA GLY A 227 22.85 5.38 2.95
C GLY A 227 23.25 4.09 3.67
N ILE A 228 22.25 3.37 4.17
CA ILE A 228 22.38 2.06 4.83
C ILE A 228 23.10 1.05 3.92
N SER A 229 22.76 1.04 2.63
CA SER A 229 23.35 0.10 1.68
C SER A 229 24.86 0.30 1.57
N LYS A 230 25.41 1.52 1.72
CA LYS A 230 26.87 1.76 1.68
C LYS A 230 27.62 1.23 2.90
N GLN A 231 26.96 1.19 4.05
CA GLN A 231 27.57 0.72 5.30
C GLN A 231 27.62 -0.81 5.40
N CYS A 232 26.79 -1.52 4.62
CA CYS A 232 26.75 -2.97 4.63
C CYS A 232 27.88 -3.61 3.81
N SER A 233 28.28 -4.82 4.16
CA SER A 233 29.30 -5.59 3.42
C SER A 233 28.78 -6.17 2.11
N TYR A 234 27.50 -6.55 2.07
CA TYR A 234 26.81 -7.04 0.87
C TYR A 234 25.47 -6.34 0.68
N VAL A 235 25.08 -6.18 -0.58
CA VAL A 235 23.76 -5.66 -0.97
C VAL A 235 23.04 -6.66 -1.85
N PHE A 236 21.77 -6.90 -1.55
CA PHE A 236 20.86 -7.69 -2.33
C PHE A 236 19.71 -6.80 -2.79
N SER A 237 19.46 -6.72 -4.11
CA SER A 237 18.36 -5.94 -4.67
C SER A 237 17.31 -6.85 -5.30
N SER A 238 16.03 -6.48 -5.18
CA SER A 238 14.92 -7.13 -5.90
C SER A 238 14.86 -6.78 -7.38
N ASP A 239 15.58 -5.74 -7.80
CA ASP A 239 15.58 -5.20 -9.16
C ASP A 239 16.96 -5.33 -9.80
N VAL A 240 17.04 -6.11 -10.88
CA VAL A 240 18.29 -6.32 -11.62
C VAL A 240 18.86 -5.02 -12.18
N ASP A 241 18.00 -4.08 -12.56
CA ASP A 241 18.41 -2.80 -13.14
C ASP A 241 19.02 -1.86 -12.08
N SER A 242 18.73 -2.08 -10.79
CA SER A 242 19.29 -1.32 -9.65
C SER A 242 20.69 -1.79 -9.25
N ILE A 243 21.15 -2.96 -9.71
CA ILE A 243 22.45 -3.55 -9.30
C ILE A 243 23.62 -2.64 -9.66
N GLU A 244 23.69 -2.18 -10.91
CA GLU A 244 24.81 -1.33 -11.36
C GLU A 244 24.81 0.04 -10.67
N ALA A 245 23.63 0.56 -10.32
CA ALA A 245 23.51 1.79 -9.53
C ALA A 245 24.07 1.61 -8.11
N TYR A 246 23.81 0.47 -7.46
CA TYR A 246 24.39 0.17 -6.15
C TYR A 246 25.90 -0.05 -6.21
N LYS A 247 26.41 -0.76 -7.23
CA LYS A 247 27.86 -0.94 -7.41
C LYS A 247 28.57 0.40 -7.58
N ALA A 248 28.04 1.27 -8.44
CA ALA A 248 28.57 2.62 -8.64
C ALA A 248 28.50 3.47 -7.36
N LEU A 249 27.46 3.29 -6.55
CA LEU A 249 27.29 4.00 -5.28
C LEU A 249 28.30 3.58 -4.20
N ARG A 250 28.75 2.32 -4.24
CA ARG A 250 29.60 1.67 -3.23
C ARG A 250 31.06 1.53 -3.63
N ASP A 251 31.36 1.59 -4.92
CA ASP A 251 32.68 1.30 -5.50
C ASP A 251 33.14 -0.16 -5.23
N ASP A 252 32.20 -1.11 -5.27
CA ASP A 252 32.47 -2.55 -5.16
C ASP A 252 31.43 -3.41 -5.90
N ASP A 253 31.77 -4.69 -6.09
CA ASP A 253 30.95 -5.69 -6.79
C ASP A 253 30.11 -6.58 -5.85
N ASN A 254 30.04 -6.28 -4.55
CA ASN A 254 29.32 -7.08 -3.55
C ASN A 254 27.80 -6.82 -3.57
N VAL A 255 27.24 -6.71 -4.78
CA VAL A 255 25.85 -6.38 -5.06
C VAL A 255 25.24 -7.46 -5.95
N PHE A 256 24.18 -8.09 -5.47
CA PHE A 256 23.57 -9.26 -6.11
C PHE A 256 22.06 -9.13 -6.26
N LEU A 257 21.51 -9.77 -7.28
CA LEU A 257 20.07 -9.94 -7.43
C LEU A 257 19.56 -10.91 -6.36
N PHE A 258 18.48 -10.55 -5.67
CA PHE A 258 17.76 -11.42 -4.76
C PHE A 258 16.26 -11.21 -4.92
N GLU A 259 15.63 -12.16 -5.58
CA GLU A 259 14.19 -12.15 -5.83
C GLU A 259 13.40 -12.61 -4.60
N TYR A 260 12.09 -12.44 -4.63
CA TYR A 260 11.26 -12.90 -3.54
C TYR A 260 11.33 -14.42 -3.35
N GLY A 261 11.40 -14.85 -2.10
CA GLY A 261 11.28 -16.24 -1.71
C GLY A 261 9.90 -16.55 -1.13
N VAL A 262 9.69 -17.83 -0.85
CA VAL A 262 8.54 -18.30 -0.07
C VAL A 262 9.03 -19.16 1.09
N ASN A 263 8.39 -19.02 2.24
CA ASN A 263 8.53 -19.98 3.33
C ASN A 263 7.53 -21.13 3.10
N PRO A 264 7.97 -22.37 2.80
CA PRO A 264 7.08 -23.48 2.46
C PRO A 264 6.23 -23.97 3.63
N LEU A 265 6.57 -23.66 4.88
CA LEU A 265 5.70 -23.99 6.02
C LEU A 265 4.46 -23.11 6.08
N ILE A 266 4.56 -21.89 5.53
CA ILE A 266 3.47 -20.91 5.45
C ILE A 266 2.79 -20.96 4.08
N HIS A 267 3.59 -20.91 3.02
CA HIS A 267 3.17 -20.87 1.61
C HIS A 267 3.20 -22.26 1.01
N ASN A 268 2.13 -23.00 1.23
CA ASN A 268 1.93 -24.35 0.71
C ASN A 268 0.45 -24.57 0.33
N PRO A 269 0.15 -25.53 -0.55
CA PRO A 269 -1.21 -25.78 -1.01
C PRO A 269 -2.07 -26.60 -0.02
N ILE A 270 -1.57 -26.93 1.17
CA ILE A 270 -2.33 -27.71 2.16
C ILE A 270 -3.59 -26.94 2.54
N GLY A 271 -4.76 -27.57 2.41
CA GLY A 271 -6.05 -26.93 2.66
C GLY A 271 -6.58 -26.06 1.51
N PHE A 272 -5.91 -25.98 0.36
CA PHE A 272 -6.40 -25.17 -0.77
C PHE A 272 -7.69 -25.72 -1.39
N CYS A 273 -7.81 -27.05 -1.54
CA CYS A 273 -8.99 -27.72 -2.08
C CYS A 273 -10.16 -27.86 -1.06
N ASN A 274 -10.31 -26.89 -0.15
CA ASN A 274 -11.40 -26.85 0.82
C ASN A 274 -12.77 -26.59 0.15
N LYS A 275 -13.85 -26.80 0.91
CA LYS A 275 -15.24 -26.59 0.48
C LYS A 275 -15.83 -25.28 0.98
N SER A 276 -15.00 -24.26 1.25
CA SER A 276 -15.47 -23.00 1.82
C SER A 276 -16.54 -22.36 0.92
N PRO A 277 -17.59 -21.74 1.49
CA PRO A 277 -18.57 -20.98 0.73
C PRO A 277 -17.96 -19.73 0.05
N LEU A 278 -16.74 -19.34 0.41
CA LEU A 278 -16.01 -18.23 -0.21
C LEU A 278 -15.38 -18.61 -1.57
N LYS A 279 -15.35 -19.91 -1.90
CA LYS A 279 -15.01 -20.40 -3.23
C LYS A 279 -15.91 -19.74 -4.27
N ARG A 280 -15.39 -19.56 -5.49
CA ARG A 280 -15.93 -18.71 -6.58
C ARG A 280 -15.80 -17.20 -6.36
N GLY A 281 -15.30 -16.78 -5.20
CA GLY A 281 -14.95 -15.40 -4.92
C GLY A 281 -13.56 -15.00 -5.42
N VAL A 282 -13.32 -13.69 -5.46
CA VAL A 282 -12.02 -13.10 -5.81
C VAL A 282 -11.52 -12.24 -4.66
N MET A 283 -10.30 -12.51 -4.19
CA MET A 283 -9.68 -11.78 -3.09
C MET A 283 -8.56 -10.87 -3.60
N PHE A 284 -8.51 -9.65 -3.10
CA PHE A 284 -7.36 -8.76 -3.21
C PHE A 284 -6.84 -8.48 -1.80
N ALA A 285 -5.53 -8.64 -1.60
CA ALA A 285 -4.85 -8.31 -0.35
C ALA A 285 -3.84 -7.20 -0.62
N GLY A 286 -4.20 -5.97 -0.25
CA GLY A 286 -3.39 -4.80 -0.52
C GLY A 286 -4.14 -3.50 -0.31
N SER A 287 -3.41 -2.40 -0.36
CA SER A 287 -3.95 -1.06 -0.06
C SER A 287 -4.04 -0.19 -1.30
N TYR A 288 -4.78 0.90 -1.16
CA TYR A 288 -4.92 1.94 -2.18
C TYR A 288 -3.94 3.09 -1.92
N TYR A 289 -3.12 3.42 -2.91
CA TYR A 289 -2.07 4.44 -2.78
C TYR A 289 -2.52 5.76 -3.42
N SER A 290 -3.51 6.44 -2.82
CA SER A 290 -4.24 7.55 -3.46
C SER A 290 -3.40 8.64 -4.15
N LYS A 291 -2.16 8.86 -3.72
CA LYS A 291 -1.24 9.90 -4.22
C LYS A 291 -0.10 9.38 -5.11
N LYS A 292 0.02 8.07 -5.34
CA LYS A 292 1.11 7.45 -6.11
C LYS A 292 0.58 6.39 -7.08
N PHE A 293 1.40 5.97 -8.04
CA PHE A 293 1.12 4.84 -8.94
C PHE A 293 -0.20 4.95 -9.72
N LEU A 294 -0.34 6.00 -10.53
CA LEU A 294 -1.57 6.24 -11.30
C LEU A 294 -1.92 5.05 -12.23
N GLU A 295 -0.93 4.48 -12.92
CA GLU A 295 -1.11 3.30 -13.78
C GLU A 295 -1.66 2.10 -12.99
N ARG A 296 -1.19 1.91 -11.74
CA ARG A 296 -1.72 0.86 -10.86
C ARG A 296 -3.18 1.12 -10.50
N HIS A 297 -3.61 2.37 -10.34
CA HIS A 297 -5.02 2.68 -10.07
C HIS A 297 -5.92 2.33 -11.26
N GLU A 298 -5.48 2.63 -12.48
CA GLU A 298 -6.20 2.28 -13.70
C GLU A 298 -6.32 0.76 -13.85
N ALA A 299 -5.21 0.04 -13.68
CA ALA A 299 -5.20 -1.42 -13.73
C ALA A 299 -6.08 -2.04 -12.62
N GLN A 300 -6.01 -1.50 -11.39
CA GLN A 300 -6.88 -1.92 -10.30
C GLN A 300 -8.36 -1.70 -10.63
N ALA A 301 -8.70 -0.53 -11.18
CA ALA A 301 -10.07 -0.20 -11.55
C ALA A 301 -10.60 -1.11 -12.66
N ARG A 302 -9.77 -1.44 -13.65
CA ARG A 302 -10.08 -2.39 -14.73
C ARG A 302 -10.33 -3.80 -14.19
N ILE A 303 -9.39 -4.34 -13.42
CA ILE A 303 -9.51 -5.70 -12.86
C ILE A 303 -10.74 -5.80 -11.95
N PHE A 304 -10.92 -4.85 -11.03
CA PHE A 304 -12.09 -4.87 -10.14
C PHE A 304 -13.39 -4.67 -10.92
N GLY A 305 -13.39 -3.79 -11.92
CA GLY A 305 -14.53 -3.60 -12.83
C GLY A 305 -14.93 -4.90 -13.54
N GLY A 306 -13.95 -5.63 -14.09
CA GLY A 306 -14.17 -6.92 -14.75
C GLY A 306 -14.73 -7.98 -13.80
N ILE A 307 -14.20 -8.08 -12.57
CA ILE A 307 -14.71 -9.00 -11.53
C ILE A 307 -16.18 -8.71 -11.24
N LEU A 308 -16.54 -7.43 -11.05
CA LEU A 308 -17.90 -7.02 -10.75
C LEU A 308 -18.85 -7.22 -11.94
N ALA A 309 -18.40 -6.94 -13.17
CA ALA A 309 -19.15 -7.18 -14.40
C ALA A 309 -19.44 -8.68 -14.59
N ALA A 310 -18.48 -9.55 -14.25
CA ALA A 310 -18.65 -11.00 -14.23
C ALA A 310 -19.54 -11.51 -13.07
N LYS A 311 -20.12 -10.61 -12.27
CA LYS A 311 -20.95 -10.91 -11.09
C LYS A 311 -20.24 -11.82 -10.09
N ARG A 312 -18.90 -11.70 -10.00
CA ARG A 312 -18.10 -12.42 -9.01
C ARG A 312 -18.01 -11.57 -7.75
N PRO A 313 -18.21 -12.17 -6.57
CA PRO A 313 -18.05 -11.40 -5.35
C PRO A 313 -16.57 -11.05 -5.14
N LEU A 314 -16.33 -9.84 -4.63
CA LEU A 314 -15.00 -9.24 -4.44
C LEU A 314 -14.75 -9.01 -2.95
N TRP A 315 -13.58 -9.43 -2.46
CA TRP A 315 -13.10 -9.21 -1.10
C TRP A 315 -11.79 -8.43 -1.18
N ILE A 316 -11.72 -7.31 -0.50
CA ILE A 316 -10.51 -6.47 -0.44
C ILE A 316 -10.05 -6.47 1.01
N VAL A 317 -8.94 -7.12 1.32
CA VAL A 317 -8.31 -7.08 2.64
C VAL A 317 -7.27 -5.96 2.62
N ASP A 318 -7.57 -4.86 3.31
CA ASP A 318 -6.76 -3.64 3.29
C ASP A 318 -5.83 -3.56 4.49
N ARG A 319 -4.52 -3.49 4.24
CA ARG A 319 -3.50 -3.37 5.29
C ARG A 319 -3.61 -2.05 6.06
N PHE A 320 -4.01 -0.99 5.38
CA PHE A 320 -4.16 0.35 5.94
C PHE A 320 -5.64 0.71 6.11
N TYR A 321 -6.44 -0.27 6.55
CA TYR A 321 -7.87 -0.11 6.73
C TYR A 321 -8.19 1.11 7.61
N ASN A 322 -9.07 2.00 7.12
CA ASN A 322 -9.40 3.28 7.75
C ASN A 322 -8.24 4.28 7.90
N GLU A 323 -7.09 4.10 7.26
CA GLU A 323 -6.02 5.11 7.28
C GLU A 323 -6.37 6.26 6.31
N ASP A 324 -6.35 7.48 6.84
CA ASP A 324 -6.63 8.69 6.06
C ASP A 324 -5.65 8.83 4.88
N GLY A 325 -6.18 9.19 3.72
CA GLY A 325 -5.39 9.28 2.49
C GLY A 325 -5.06 7.93 1.84
N ARG A 326 -5.56 6.80 2.36
CA ARG A 326 -5.42 5.46 1.73
C ARG A 326 -6.74 4.76 1.47
N LEU A 327 -7.85 5.48 1.62
CA LEU A 327 -9.19 4.95 1.41
C LEU A 327 -9.41 4.55 -0.05
N PHE A 328 -10.03 3.39 -0.25
CA PHE A 328 -10.48 2.97 -1.58
C PHE A 328 -11.57 3.90 -2.13
N PRO A 329 -11.69 4.01 -3.46
CA PRO A 329 -12.81 4.68 -4.12
C PRO A 329 -14.16 4.21 -3.58
N SER A 330 -15.12 5.12 -3.44
CA SER A 330 -16.43 4.89 -2.81
C SER A 330 -17.14 3.63 -3.31
N LYS A 331 -17.11 3.39 -4.63
CA LYS A 331 -17.69 2.22 -5.30
C LYS A 331 -17.14 0.87 -4.79
N TYR A 332 -15.93 0.85 -4.25
CA TYR A 332 -15.28 -0.38 -3.75
C TYR A 332 -15.39 -0.56 -2.23
N ARG A 333 -15.76 0.48 -1.47
CA ARG A 333 -15.68 0.48 0.00
C ARG A 333 -16.49 -0.63 0.67
N LYS A 334 -17.62 -1.04 0.08
CA LYS A 334 -18.44 -2.16 0.56
C LYS A 334 -17.77 -3.54 0.43
N TYR A 335 -16.68 -3.62 -0.33
CA TYR A 335 -15.87 -4.83 -0.48
C TYR A 335 -14.64 -4.85 0.43
N VAL A 336 -14.31 -3.73 1.07
CA VAL A 336 -13.12 -3.59 1.90
C VAL A 336 -13.35 -4.13 3.30
N LEU A 337 -12.39 -4.92 3.75
CA LEU A 337 -12.31 -5.58 5.05
C LEU A 337 -11.07 -5.06 5.79
N PRO A 338 -11.09 -5.08 7.13
CA PRO A 338 -9.88 -4.89 7.94
C PRO A 338 -8.74 -5.81 7.54
N SER A 339 -7.52 -5.43 7.93
CA SER A 339 -6.33 -6.27 7.77
C SER A 339 -6.48 -7.61 8.48
N LEU A 340 -5.68 -8.58 8.06
CA LEU A 340 -5.54 -9.87 8.72
C LEU A 340 -4.09 -10.04 9.19
N PRO A 341 -3.84 -10.68 10.35
CA PRO A 341 -2.51 -11.14 10.70
C PRO A 341 -1.89 -11.95 9.56
N TYR A 342 -0.56 -11.86 9.35
CA TYR A 342 0.05 -12.42 8.15
C TYR A 342 -0.23 -13.92 7.94
N GLY A 343 -0.14 -14.73 9.00
CA GLY A 343 -0.43 -16.17 8.90
C GLY A 343 -1.88 -16.44 8.48
N ASP A 344 -2.83 -15.69 9.05
CA ASP A 344 -4.25 -15.80 8.70
C ASP A 344 -4.52 -15.31 7.29
N LEU A 345 -3.80 -14.26 6.84
CA LEU A 345 -3.89 -13.77 5.47
C LEU A 345 -3.49 -14.85 4.47
N GLN A 346 -2.38 -15.58 4.71
CA GLN A 346 -1.96 -16.66 3.82
C GLN A 346 -2.96 -17.83 3.78
N LYS A 347 -3.61 -18.14 4.92
CA LYS A 347 -4.73 -19.10 4.95
C LYS A 347 -5.97 -18.57 4.23
N ALA A 348 -6.30 -17.29 4.39
CA ALA A 348 -7.46 -16.67 3.77
C ALA A 348 -7.41 -16.77 2.24
N HIS A 349 -6.25 -16.61 1.61
CA HIS A 349 -6.09 -16.81 0.17
C HIS A 349 -6.56 -18.19 -0.32
N LYS A 350 -6.40 -19.24 0.50
CA LYS A 350 -6.84 -20.60 0.17
C LYS A 350 -8.37 -20.77 0.15
N LEU A 351 -9.12 -19.83 0.74
CA LEU A 351 -10.59 -19.84 0.74
C LEU A 351 -11.19 -19.37 -0.58
N PHE A 352 -10.39 -18.69 -1.41
CA PHE A 352 -10.81 -18.14 -2.70
C PHE A 352 -10.21 -18.96 -3.84
N ASP A 353 -10.85 -18.92 -5.01
CA ASP A 353 -10.28 -19.55 -6.21
C ASP A 353 -9.25 -18.63 -6.87
N TYR A 354 -9.54 -17.33 -6.87
CA TYR A 354 -8.72 -16.30 -7.52
C TYR A 354 -8.24 -15.26 -6.52
N SER A 355 -6.98 -14.88 -6.65
CA SER A 355 -6.39 -13.71 -6.02
C SER A 355 -6.03 -12.65 -7.05
N VAL A 356 -6.25 -11.39 -6.74
CA VAL A 356 -5.75 -10.27 -7.55
C VAL A 356 -4.37 -9.89 -7.05
N ASN A 357 -3.45 -9.71 -8.00
CA ASN A 357 -2.14 -9.12 -7.79
C ASN A 357 -2.05 -7.80 -8.54
N LEU A 358 -1.36 -6.82 -7.94
CA LEU A 358 -1.15 -5.51 -8.53
C LEU A 358 0.29 -5.08 -8.29
N ASN A 359 1.02 -4.95 -9.38
CA ASN A 359 2.39 -4.45 -9.42
C ASN A 359 2.37 -2.93 -9.58
N SER A 360 3.15 -2.25 -8.74
CA SER A 360 3.44 -0.82 -8.88
C SER A 360 4.63 -0.56 -9.81
N VAL A 361 5.58 -1.50 -9.85
CA VAL A 361 6.72 -1.51 -10.77
C VAL A 361 6.36 -2.43 -11.93
N THR A 362 6.25 -1.86 -13.13
CA THR A 362 5.79 -2.58 -14.33
C THR A 362 6.90 -2.83 -15.34
N THR A 363 8.01 -2.08 -15.23
CA THR A 363 9.12 -2.09 -16.19
C THR A 363 10.30 -2.96 -15.78
N SER A 364 10.45 -3.27 -14.49
CA SER A 364 11.57 -4.09 -14.01
C SER A 364 11.49 -5.53 -14.55
N PRO A 365 12.61 -6.10 -15.03
CA PRO A 365 12.68 -7.51 -15.43
C PRO A 365 12.54 -8.53 -14.28
N THR A 366 12.76 -8.10 -13.02
CA THR A 366 12.78 -9.02 -11.86
C THR A 366 11.87 -8.58 -10.72
N MET A 367 11.66 -7.28 -10.52
CA MET A 367 10.79 -6.78 -9.46
C MET A 367 9.31 -6.93 -9.84
N CYS A 368 8.58 -7.69 -9.03
CA CYS A 368 7.13 -7.74 -9.01
C CYS A 368 6.62 -7.77 -7.56
N ALA A 369 5.31 -7.64 -7.35
CA ALA A 369 4.72 -7.75 -6.02
C ALA A 369 4.98 -9.15 -5.44
N ARG A 370 5.43 -9.21 -4.17
CA ARG A 370 5.65 -10.48 -3.42
C ARG A 370 4.51 -11.49 -3.55
N ARG A 371 3.27 -11.00 -3.64
CA ARG A 371 2.07 -11.84 -3.75
C ARG A 371 2.12 -12.77 -4.97
N THR A 372 2.82 -12.39 -6.04
CA THR A 372 3.12 -13.25 -7.20
C THR A 372 3.72 -14.57 -6.74
N TYR A 373 4.74 -14.54 -5.88
CA TYR A 373 5.39 -15.74 -5.36
C TYR A 373 4.51 -16.47 -4.33
N GLU A 374 3.97 -15.73 -3.36
CA GLU A 374 3.23 -16.32 -2.23
C GLU A 374 1.98 -17.10 -2.69
N VAL A 375 1.14 -16.53 -3.56
CA VAL A 375 -0.11 -17.18 -3.99
C VAL A 375 0.14 -18.35 -4.92
N GLN A 376 1.16 -18.27 -5.78
CA GLN A 376 1.55 -19.40 -6.63
C GLN A 376 1.99 -20.59 -5.76
N ALA A 377 2.79 -20.35 -4.72
CA ALA A 377 3.19 -21.39 -3.75
C ALA A 377 2.01 -21.94 -2.92
N LEU A 378 0.97 -21.13 -2.68
CA LEU A 378 -0.29 -21.57 -2.07
C LEU A 378 -1.16 -22.42 -3.02
N GLY A 379 -0.81 -22.50 -4.31
CA GLY A 379 -1.60 -23.19 -5.34
C GLY A 379 -2.84 -22.41 -5.79
N GLY A 380 -2.89 -21.10 -5.51
CA GLY A 380 -4.02 -20.24 -5.88
C GLY A 380 -3.92 -19.71 -7.30
N LEU A 381 -5.08 -19.55 -7.96
CA LEU A 381 -5.10 -18.86 -9.25
C LEU A 381 -4.95 -17.36 -9.03
N MET A 382 -4.23 -16.69 -9.93
CA MET A 382 -3.96 -15.26 -9.83
C MET A 382 -4.45 -14.52 -11.07
N LEU A 383 -4.89 -13.27 -10.90
CA LEU A 383 -5.04 -12.29 -11.97
C LEU A 383 -4.12 -11.12 -11.67
N SER A 384 -3.28 -10.71 -12.61
CA SER A 384 -2.32 -9.61 -12.42
C SER A 384 -2.56 -8.49 -13.43
N ASN A 385 -2.19 -7.26 -13.08
CA ASN A 385 -1.85 -6.26 -14.10
C ASN A 385 -0.50 -6.61 -14.75
N TYR A 386 -0.21 -5.95 -15.88
CA TYR A 386 1.07 -6.09 -16.53
C TYR A 386 2.23 -5.71 -15.61
N SER A 387 3.28 -6.54 -15.66
CA SER A 387 4.61 -6.27 -15.14
C SER A 387 5.57 -7.13 -15.96
N LEU A 388 6.70 -6.56 -16.38
CA LEU A 388 7.70 -7.27 -17.17
C LEU A 388 8.23 -8.51 -16.43
N ALA A 389 8.50 -8.39 -15.13
CA ALA A 389 8.88 -9.52 -14.28
C ALA A 389 7.83 -10.65 -14.28
N VAL A 390 6.54 -10.32 -14.11
CA VAL A 390 5.46 -11.33 -14.16
C VAL A 390 5.37 -11.97 -15.54
N SER A 391 5.43 -11.18 -16.61
CA SER A 391 5.35 -11.67 -17.99
C SER A 391 6.50 -12.61 -18.35
N ASN A 392 7.71 -12.33 -17.85
CA ASN A 392 8.91 -13.10 -18.18
C ASN A 392 9.04 -14.37 -17.34
N GLN A 393 8.74 -14.28 -16.05
CA GLN A 393 9.04 -15.36 -15.09
C GLN A 393 7.83 -16.22 -14.75
N PHE A 394 6.61 -15.70 -14.91
CA PHE A 394 5.37 -16.37 -14.55
C PHE A 394 4.36 -16.33 -15.70
N PRO A 395 4.70 -16.90 -16.88
CA PRO A 395 3.87 -16.80 -18.08
C PRO A 395 2.48 -17.42 -17.93
N GLU A 396 2.30 -18.31 -16.95
CA GLU A 396 1.03 -18.96 -16.63
C GLU A 396 0.07 -18.06 -15.83
N ILE A 397 0.52 -16.91 -15.32
CA ILE A 397 -0.35 -15.95 -14.62
C ILE A 397 -1.10 -15.13 -15.66
N PRO A 398 -2.44 -15.19 -15.71
CA PRO A 398 -3.22 -14.32 -16.58
C PRO A 398 -2.99 -12.83 -16.26
N ILE A 399 -2.53 -12.10 -17.28
CA ILE A 399 -2.32 -10.65 -17.22
C ILE A 399 -3.51 -9.95 -17.88
N VAL A 400 -4.08 -8.98 -17.17
CA VAL A 400 -5.17 -8.13 -17.67
C VAL A 400 -4.58 -6.84 -18.25
N LEU A 401 -4.57 -6.76 -19.59
CA LEU A 401 -4.00 -5.63 -20.35
C LEU A 401 -5.03 -4.56 -20.72
N GLU A 402 -6.30 -4.92 -20.91
CA GLU A 402 -7.39 -4.05 -21.39
C GLU A 402 -8.72 -4.30 -20.67
#